data_AF-A0A7J8T1S3-F1
#
_entry.id   AF-A0A7J8T1S3-F1
#
_cell.length_a   1.000
_cell.length_b   1.000
_cell.length_c   1.000
_cell.angle_alpha   90.00
_cell.angle_beta   90.00
_cell.angle_gamma   90.00
#
_symmetry.space_group_name_H-M   'P 1'
#
loop_
_entity.id
_entity.type
_entity.pdbx_description
1 polymer ?
#
loop_
_entity_poly.entity_id
_entity_poly.type
_entity_poly.pdbx_seq_one_letter_code
_entity_poly.pdbx_strand_id
1 'polypeptide(L)'
;MKGDISQRLLKEAEKIEVEEATLKEKIWMELKKTFVVAAPATFTRFSTFGVAVISQAFIGHIGPVELAAYSLCFTCLLRFGNGVLLGMASALETLCGQAFGAKQYHMLGIYLQRSWIVLFMSACCLLPLYIFTTPLFIALGQDEKIAQVCGYISHWFIFIVFSFIISFTCQMFLQAQSKNMIIAYLAAFSIGIHIFLSWLLTMKLEFGLAGALFSTVLAYWLPNVGQILFVTCGGCKDTWKGFSMLAFKDLCPIVKLSISSGVMLW
;
A
#
# COMPACT_ATOMS: atom_id res chain seq x y z
N MET A 1 12.01 -27.77 -58.66
CA MET A 1 12.34 -26.68 -57.71
C MET A 1 11.12 -26.10 -56.97
N LYS A 2 9.94 -25.94 -57.59
CA LYS A 2 8.72 -25.44 -56.89
C LYS A 2 8.12 -26.40 -55.84
N GLY A 3 8.24 -27.72 -56.04
CA GLY A 3 7.70 -28.72 -55.09
C GLY A 3 8.43 -28.79 -53.74
N ASP A 4 9.75 -28.60 -53.73
CA ASP A 4 10.59 -28.62 -52.52
C ASP A 4 10.33 -27.39 -51.63
N ILE A 5 10.10 -26.21 -52.24
CA ILE A 5 9.76 -24.98 -51.51
C ILE A 5 8.38 -25.10 -50.86
N SER A 6 7.39 -25.66 -51.57
CA SER A 6 6.06 -25.87 -51.01
C SER A 6 6.07 -26.86 -49.84
N GLN A 7 6.88 -27.93 -49.92
CA GLN A 7 7.03 -28.89 -48.83
C GLN A 7 7.78 -28.32 -47.62
N ARG A 8 8.76 -27.44 -47.85
CA ARG A 8 9.44 -26.71 -46.77
C ARG A 8 8.50 -25.74 -46.06
N LEU A 9 7.71 -24.97 -46.83
CA LEU A 9 6.71 -24.06 -46.28
C LEU A 9 5.61 -24.80 -45.52
N LEU A 10 5.19 -25.97 -45.99
CA LEU A 10 4.25 -26.83 -45.25
C LEU A 10 4.87 -27.41 -43.98
N LYS A 11 6.14 -27.83 -44.00
CA LYS A 11 6.86 -28.24 -42.79
C LYS A 11 7.11 -27.11 -41.80
N GLU A 12 7.30 -25.88 -42.29
CA GLU A 12 7.40 -24.67 -41.47
C GLU A 12 6.05 -24.29 -40.88
N ALA A 13 4.97 -24.36 -41.66
CA ALA A 13 3.60 -24.14 -41.20
C ALA A 13 3.16 -25.22 -40.19
N GLU A 14 3.47 -26.50 -40.43
CA GLU A 14 3.25 -27.60 -39.46
C GLU A 14 4.13 -27.43 -38.21
N LYS A 15 5.38 -26.93 -38.34
CA LYS A 15 6.19 -26.57 -37.16
C LYS A 15 5.57 -25.43 -36.36
N ILE A 16 5.02 -24.43 -37.03
CA ILE A 16 4.36 -23.28 -36.39
C ILE A 16 3.03 -23.70 -35.73
N GLU A 17 2.27 -24.63 -36.33
CA GLU A 17 1.07 -25.22 -35.72
C GLU A 17 1.39 -26.19 -34.57
N VAL A 18 2.49 -26.95 -34.65
CA VAL A 18 2.94 -27.86 -33.57
C VAL A 18 3.63 -27.10 -32.42
N GLU A 19 4.05 -25.86 -32.64
CA GLU A 19 4.60 -24.96 -31.62
C GLU A 19 3.53 -24.02 -31.02
N GLU A 20 2.24 -24.26 -31.28
CA GLU A 20 1.19 -23.78 -30.38
C GLU A 20 1.24 -24.62 -29.10
N ALA A 21 1.98 -24.13 -28.11
CA ALA A 21 1.95 -24.65 -26.74
C ALA A 21 0.49 -25.03 -26.39
N THR A 22 0.29 -26.27 -25.93
CA THR A 22 -1.04 -26.77 -25.60
C THR A 22 -1.74 -25.79 -24.65
N LEU A 23 -3.07 -25.68 -24.73
CA LEU A 23 -3.82 -24.75 -23.87
C LEU A 23 -3.40 -24.86 -22.38
N LYS A 24 -3.08 -26.07 -21.92
CA LYS A 24 -2.53 -26.34 -20.58
C LYS A 24 -1.19 -25.64 -20.32
N GLU A 25 -0.26 -25.69 -21.27
CA GLU A 25 1.04 -25.02 -21.18
C GLU A 25 0.88 -23.50 -21.21
N LYS A 26 0.01 -22.96 -22.08
CA LYS A 26 -0.34 -21.53 -22.11
C LYS A 26 -0.91 -21.07 -20.76
N ILE A 27 -1.89 -21.81 -20.22
CA ILE A 27 -2.47 -21.54 -18.88
C ILE A 27 -1.40 -21.61 -17.79
N TRP A 28 -0.54 -22.63 -17.81
CA TRP A 28 0.50 -22.80 -16.81
C TRP A 28 1.53 -21.65 -16.83
N MET A 29 1.89 -21.16 -18.02
CA MET A 29 2.76 -20.00 -18.16
C MET A 29 2.12 -18.72 -17.62
N GLU A 30 0.86 -18.47 -17.93
CA GLU A 30 0.15 -17.28 -17.42
C GLU A 30 -0.09 -17.37 -15.90
N LEU A 31 -0.38 -18.55 -15.36
CA LEU A 31 -0.45 -18.79 -13.93
C LEU A 31 0.88 -18.48 -13.24
N LYS A 32 2.00 -18.93 -13.80
CA LYS A 32 3.34 -18.61 -13.26
C LYS A 32 3.61 -17.10 -13.23
N LYS A 33 3.33 -16.39 -14.33
CA LYS A 33 3.50 -14.92 -14.39
C LYS A 33 2.63 -14.21 -13.36
N THR A 34 1.37 -14.62 -13.25
CA THR A 34 0.42 -14.08 -12.27
C THR A 34 0.92 -14.33 -10.85
N PHE A 35 1.46 -15.51 -10.57
CA PHE A 35 1.93 -15.88 -9.24
C PHE A 35 3.14 -15.04 -8.78
N VAL A 36 4.02 -14.64 -9.70
CA VAL A 36 5.16 -13.74 -9.41
C VAL A 36 4.70 -12.37 -8.87
N VAL A 37 3.49 -11.93 -9.24
CA VAL A 37 2.90 -10.68 -8.75
C VAL A 37 2.00 -10.94 -7.54
N ALA A 38 1.12 -11.93 -7.64
CA ALA A 38 0.08 -12.20 -6.66
C ALA A 38 0.64 -12.71 -5.33
N ALA A 39 1.62 -13.62 -5.33
CA ALA A 39 2.12 -14.20 -4.08
C ALA A 39 2.79 -13.15 -3.17
N PRO A 40 3.70 -12.28 -3.67
CA PRO A 40 4.27 -11.20 -2.86
C PRO A 40 3.22 -10.17 -2.41
N ALA A 41 2.24 -9.87 -3.26
CA ALA A 41 1.14 -8.95 -2.91
C ALA A 41 0.26 -9.52 -1.78
N THR A 42 -0.12 -10.80 -1.87
CA THR A 42 -0.88 -11.50 -0.82
C THR A 42 -0.11 -11.51 0.50
N PHE A 43 1.19 -11.83 0.47
CA PHE A 43 2.02 -11.77 1.67
C PHE A 43 2.09 -10.36 2.25
N THR A 44 2.24 -9.33 1.41
CA THR A 44 2.25 -7.93 1.87
C THR A 44 0.93 -7.56 2.56
N ARG A 45 -0.21 -7.99 2.02
CA ARG A 45 -1.52 -7.77 2.65
C ARG A 45 -1.65 -8.50 3.98
N PHE A 46 -1.21 -9.77 4.03
CA PHE A 46 -1.17 -10.55 5.26
C PHE A 46 -0.31 -9.87 6.33
N SER A 47 0.91 -9.44 5.99
CA SER A 47 1.81 -8.74 6.91
C SER A 47 1.19 -7.43 7.41
N THR A 48 0.64 -6.61 6.51
CA THR A 48 0.01 -5.33 6.88
C THR A 48 -1.18 -5.53 7.82
N PHE A 49 -2.03 -6.54 7.57
CA PHE A 49 -3.11 -6.88 8.48
C PHE A 49 -2.59 -7.45 9.81
N GLY A 50 -1.52 -8.25 9.75
CA GLY A 50 -0.82 -8.80 10.91
C GLY A 50 -0.37 -7.72 11.89
N VAL A 51 0.14 -6.57 11.41
CA VAL A 51 0.50 -5.43 12.27
C VAL A 51 -0.68 -4.98 13.13
N ALA A 52 -1.89 -4.91 12.58
CA ALA A 52 -3.07 -4.53 13.34
C ALA A 52 -3.43 -5.57 14.40
N VAL A 53 -3.40 -6.86 14.05
CA VAL A 53 -3.69 -7.98 14.97
C VAL A 53 -2.68 -8.02 16.12
N ILE A 54 -1.38 -7.88 15.82
CA ILE A 54 -0.31 -7.87 16.82
C ILE A 54 -0.47 -6.68 17.76
N SER A 55 -0.66 -5.48 17.20
CA SER A 55 -0.87 -4.26 18.01
C SER A 55 -2.07 -4.42 18.95
N GLN A 56 -3.18 -4.93 18.44
CA GLN A 56 -4.40 -5.14 19.23
C GLN A 56 -4.21 -6.20 20.32
N ALA A 57 -3.49 -7.29 20.05
CA ALA A 57 -3.20 -8.32 21.04
C ALA A 57 -2.35 -7.77 22.21
N PHE A 58 -1.27 -7.04 21.91
CA PHE A 58 -0.43 -6.43 22.96
C PHE A 58 -1.17 -5.34 23.73
N ILE A 59 -1.98 -4.52 23.07
CA ILE A 59 -2.83 -3.53 23.75
C ILE A 59 -3.87 -4.22 24.65
N GLY A 60 -4.39 -5.38 24.23
CA GLY A 60 -5.29 -6.22 25.02
C GLY A 60 -4.71 -6.68 26.35
N HIS A 61 -3.39 -6.86 26.43
CA HIS A 61 -2.71 -7.21 27.68
C HIS A 61 -2.56 -6.01 28.63
N ILE A 62 -2.63 -4.78 28.13
CA ILE A 62 -2.54 -3.57 28.95
C ILE A 62 -3.84 -3.37 29.73
N GLY A 63 -4.98 -3.50 29.05
CA GLY A 63 -6.27 -3.38 29.70
C GLY A 63 -7.46 -3.38 28.74
N PRO A 64 -8.67 -3.63 29.27
CA PRO A 64 -9.88 -3.68 28.46
C PRO A 64 -10.29 -2.31 27.91
N VAL A 65 -9.97 -1.21 28.61
CA VAL A 65 -10.29 0.15 28.17
C VAL A 65 -9.44 0.53 26.97
N GLU A 66 -8.15 0.28 27.02
CA GLU A 66 -7.18 0.54 25.95
C GLU A 66 -7.50 -0.31 24.72
N LEU A 67 -7.84 -1.58 24.92
CA LEU A 67 -8.27 -2.48 23.85
C LEU A 67 -9.54 -1.98 23.15
N ALA A 68 -10.56 -1.59 23.93
CA ALA A 68 -11.81 -1.07 23.38
C ALA A 68 -11.55 0.23 22.60
N ALA A 69 -10.78 1.16 23.17
CA ALA A 69 -10.42 2.41 22.54
C ALA A 69 -9.61 2.22 21.24
N TYR A 70 -8.61 1.33 21.25
CA TYR A 70 -7.84 1.01 20.05
C TYR A 70 -8.70 0.39 18.96
N SER A 71 -9.55 -0.58 19.32
CA SER A 71 -10.44 -1.25 18.37
C SER A 71 -11.42 -0.27 17.71
N LEU A 72 -11.96 0.66 18.51
CA LEU A 72 -12.84 1.73 18.03
C LEU A 72 -12.10 2.71 17.12
N CYS A 73 -10.95 3.24 17.53
CA CYS A 73 -10.14 4.13 16.69
C CYS A 73 -9.69 3.45 15.40
N PHE A 74 -9.27 2.18 15.47
CA PHE A 74 -8.78 1.44 14.31
C PHE A 74 -9.89 1.27 13.28
N THR A 75 -11.09 0.92 13.74
CA THR A 75 -12.25 0.70 12.86
C THR A 75 -12.83 2.00 12.33
N CYS A 76 -13.09 2.98 13.20
CA CYS A 76 -13.79 4.21 12.83
C CYS A 76 -12.89 5.25 12.16
N LEU A 77 -11.60 5.34 12.55
CA LEU A 77 -10.69 6.36 12.05
C LEU A 77 -9.69 5.76 11.07
N LEU A 78 -8.93 4.75 11.48
CA LEU A 78 -7.83 4.26 10.66
C LEU A 78 -8.32 3.55 9.40
N ARG A 79 -9.33 2.67 9.51
CA ARG A 79 -9.94 2.00 8.34
C ARG A 79 -10.71 2.97 7.45
N PHE A 80 -11.34 4.00 8.02
CA PHE A 80 -11.98 5.06 7.24
C PHE A 80 -10.95 5.85 6.40
N GLY A 81 -9.91 6.38 7.04
CA GLY A 81 -8.84 7.10 6.34
C GLY A 81 -8.08 6.23 5.34
N ASN A 82 -7.87 4.94 5.68
CA ASN A 82 -7.31 3.95 4.77
C ASN A 82 -8.17 3.79 3.51
N GLY A 83 -9.49 3.64 3.66
CA GLY A 83 -10.42 3.51 2.54
C GLY A 83 -10.39 4.72 1.61
N VAL A 84 -10.50 5.93 2.17
CA VAL A 84 -10.45 7.19 1.40
C VAL A 84 -9.13 7.29 0.62
N LEU A 85 -7.99 7.12 1.30
CA LEU A 85 -6.68 7.30 0.67
C LEU A 85 -6.35 6.17 -0.32
N LEU A 86 -6.71 4.93 -0.04
CA LEU A 86 -6.52 3.80 -0.96
C LEU A 86 -7.37 3.98 -2.22
N GLY A 87 -8.62 4.38 -2.05
CA GLY A 87 -9.53 4.67 -3.15
C GLY A 87 -8.96 5.73 -4.09
N MET A 88 -8.48 6.85 -3.53
CA MET A 88 -7.82 7.90 -4.29
C MET A 88 -6.50 7.47 -4.93
N ALA A 89 -5.73 6.60 -4.26
CA ALA A 89 -4.48 6.06 -4.77
C ALA A 89 -4.70 5.14 -5.99
N SER A 90 -5.80 4.37 -6.05
CA SER A 90 -6.03 3.38 -7.11
C SER A 90 -6.04 3.93 -8.54
N ALA A 91 -6.36 5.22 -8.70
CA ALA A 91 -6.18 5.93 -9.96
C ALA A 91 -4.73 5.84 -10.47
N LEU A 92 -3.74 5.91 -9.57
CA LEU A 92 -2.32 5.76 -9.89
C LEU A 92 -2.00 4.36 -10.40
N GLU A 93 -2.61 3.31 -9.86
CA GLU A 93 -2.40 1.94 -10.33
C GLU A 93 -2.75 1.81 -11.82
N THR A 94 -3.90 2.34 -12.21
CA THR A 94 -4.34 2.34 -13.61
C THR A 94 -3.40 3.18 -14.49
N LEU A 95 -3.06 4.40 -14.06
CA LEU A 95 -2.17 5.29 -14.81
C LEU A 95 -0.77 4.70 -14.98
N CYS A 96 -0.19 4.14 -13.92
CA CYS A 96 1.13 3.50 -13.96
C CYS A 96 1.10 2.23 -14.82
N GLY A 97 0.07 1.38 -14.69
CA GLY A 97 -0.08 0.17 -15.49
C GLY A 97 -0.20 0.48 -16.99
N GLN A 98 -1.03 1.45 -17.36
CA GLN A 98 -1.18 1.90 -18.75
C GLN A 98 0.11 2.51 -19.30
N ALA A 99 0.74 3.43 -18.57
CA ALA A 99 1.97 4.09 -19.00
C ALA A 99 3.14 3.09 -19.12
N PHE A 100 3.23 2.12 -18.21
CA PHE A 100 4.25 1.09 -18.26
C PHE A 100 4.06 0.16 -19.46
N GLY A 101 2.82 -0.28 -19.72
CA GLY A 101 2.45 -1.07 -20.90
C GLY A 101 2.71 -0.34 -22.23
N ALA A 102 2.46 0.97 -22.26
CA ALA A 102 2.76 1.85 -23.40
C ALA A 102 4.24 2.26 -23.50
N LYS A 103 5.12 1.72 -22.65
CA LYS A 103 6.56 2.03 -22.57
C LYS A 103 6.88 3.51 -22.29
N GLN A 104 5.94 4.25 -21.70
CA GLN A 104 6.12 5.64 -21.28
C GLN A 104 6.73 5.72 -19.87
N TYR A 105 7.89 5.11 -19.68
CA TYR A 105 8.49 4.94 -18.34
C TYR A 105 8.70 6.23 -17.55
N HIS A 106 9.07 7.31 -18.24
CA HIS A 106 9.29 8.62 -17.60
C HIS A 106 8.05 9.19 -16.90
N MET A 107 6.84 8.83 -17.36
CA MET A 107 5.59 9.33 -16.78
C MET A 107 5.26 8.71 -15.43
N LEU A 108 5.73 7.50 -15.14
CA LEU A 108 5.42 6.82 -13.87
C LEU A 108 5.90 7.63 -12.66
N GLY A 109 7.13 8.16 -12.71
CA GLY A 109 7.67 8.99 -11.64
C GLY A 109 6.92 10.32 -11.47
N ILE A 110 6.41 10.88 -12.57
CA ILE A 110 5.57 12.10 -12.55
C ILE A 110 4.22 11.78 -11.90
N TYR A 111 3.56 10.68 -12.29
CA TYR A 111 2.30 10.26 -11.67
C TYR A 111 2.45 9.97 -10.18
N LEU A 112 3.53 9.28 -9.79
CA LEU A 112 3.85 9.03 -8.38
C LEU A 112 3.90 10.34 -7.57
N GLN A 113 4.64 11.35 -8.07
CA GLN A 113 4.75 12.66 -7.42
C GLN A 113 3.41 13.41 -7.38
N ARG A 114 2.62 13.37 -8.45
CA ARG A 114 1.27 13.96 -8.49
C ARG A 114 0.36 13.32 -7.45
N SER A 115 0.39 12.00 -7.33
CA SER A 115 -0.37 11.28 -6.32
C SER A 115 0.08 11.61 -4.91
N TRP A 116 1.38 11.78 -4.63
CA TRP A 116 1.84 12.26 -3.32
C TRP A 116 1.22 13.60 -2.94
N ILE A 117 1.19 14.56 -3.88
CA ILE A 117 0.60 15.88 -3.64
C ILE A 117 -0.90 15.75 -3.34
N VAL A 118 -1.64 15.03 -4.18
CA VAL A 118 -3.09 14.84 -4.02
C VAL A 118 -3.42 14.15 -2.71
N LEU A 119 -2.78 13.02 -2.41
CA LEU A 119 -3.05 12.26 -1.19
C LEU A 119 -2.60 13.00 0.07
N PHE A 120 -1.55 13.81 0.00
CA PHE A 120 -1.14 14.66 1.12
C PHE A 120 -2.22 15.69 1.46
N MET A 121 -2.76 16.39 0.46
CA MET A 121 -3.88 17.31 0.66
C MET A 121 -5.10 16.60 1.25
N SER A 122 -5.44 15.41 0.72
CA SER A 122 -6.54 14.60 1.23
C SER A 122 -6.32 14.15 2.67
N ALA A 123 -5.10 13.71 3.03
CA ALA A 123 -4.75 13.35 4.40
C ALA A 123 -4.88 14.55 5.35
N CYS A 124 -4.45 15.75 4.92
CA CYS A 124 -4.65 16.99 5.67
C CYS A 124 -6.13 17.29 5.91
N CYS A 125 -7.00 17.08 4.92
CA CYS A 125 -8.46 17.25 5.08
C CYS A 125 -9.08 16.28 6.09
N LEU A 126 -8.45 15.12 6.34
CA LEU A 126 -8.92 14.14 7.33
C LEU A 126 -8.48 14.49 8.77
N LEU A 127 -7.47 15.34 8.95
CA LEU A 127 -6.89 15.65 10.27
C LEU A 127 -7.89 16.10 11.34
N PRO A 128 -8.91 16.92 11.04
CA PRO A 128 -9.90 17.30 12.05
C PRO A 128 -10.56 16.10 12.73
N LEU A 129 -10.78 14.99 12.01
CA LEU A 129 -11.37 13.76 12.59
C LEU A 129 -10.46 13.14 13.66
N TYR A 130 -9.13 13.17 13.45
CA TYR A 130 -8.16 12.65 14.41
C TYR A 130 -7.94 13.63 15.57
N ILE A 131 -7.78 14.92 15.29
CA ILE A 131 -7.51 15.94 16.33
C ILE A 131 -8.68 16.04 17.32
N PHE A 132 -9.92 15.97 16.82
CA PHE A 132 -11.13 16.11 17.63
C PHE A 132 -11.77 14.77 17.99
N THR A 133 -11.01 13.67 18.02
CA THR A 133 -11.58 12.33 18.30
C THR A 133 -12.29 12.24 19.65
N THR A 134 -11.72 12.78 20.74
CA THR A 134 -12.38 12.74 22.07
C THR A 134 -13.75 13.41 22.07
N PRO A 135 -13.90 14.70 21.72
CA PRO A 135 -15.22 15.34 21.72
C PRO A 135 -16.17 14.69 20.69
N LEU A 136 -15.65 14.21 19.56
CA LEU A 136 -16.46 13.50 18.57
C LEU A 136 -17.07 12.21 19.16
N PHE A 137 -16.27 11.39 19.83
CA PHE A 137 -16.75 10.13 20.40
C PHE A 137 -17.66 10.34 21.60
N ILE A 138 -17.41 11.37 22.43
CA ILE A 138 -18.35 11.79 23.49
C ILE A 138 -19.69 12.20 22.86
N ALA A 139 -19.67 13.00 21.80
CA ALA A 139 -20.90 13.43 21.10
C ALA A 139 -21.66 12.25 20.47
N LEU A 140 -20.96 11.19 20.08
CA LEU A 140 -21.54 9.93 19.59
C LEU A 140 -22.00 8.99 20.72
N GLY A 141 -21.94 9.43 21.98
CA GLY A 141 -22.42 8.68 23.15
C GLY A 141 -21.46 7.63 23.69
N GLN A 142 -20.17 7.70 23.37
CA GLN A 142 -19.15 6.84 23.99
C GLN A 142 -18.90 7.21 25.45
N ASP A 143 -18.52 6.21 26.24
CA ASP A 143 -18.03 6.41 27.61
C ASP A 143 -16.83 7.37 27.61
N GLU A 144 -16.81 8.29 28.58
CA GLU A 144 -15.82 9.36 28.63
C GLU A 144 -14.39 8.83 28.78
N LYS A 145 -14.17 7.76 29.57
CA LYS A 145 -12.83 7.18 29.75
C LYS A 145 -12.34 6.56 28.44
N ILE A 146 -13.21 5.84 27.74
CA ILE A 146 -12.87 5.27 26.42
C ILE A 146 -12.59 6.40 25.42
N ALA A 147 -13.42 7.44 25.38
CA ALA A 147 -13.27 8.55 24.45
C ALA A 147 -11.97 9.37 24.69
N GLN A 148 -11.54 9.52 25.93
CA GLN A 148 -10.25 10.14 26.26
C GLN A 148 -9.07 9.30 25.75
N VAL A 149 -9.10 7.98 25.97
CA VAL A 149 -8.05 7.07 25.44
C VAL A 149 -8.07 7.04 23.91
N CYS A 150 -9.24 7.07 23.28
CA CYS A 150 -9.37 7.22 21.83
C CYS A 150 -8.72 8.51 21.33
N GLY A 151 -8.89 9.63 22.03
CA GLY A 151 -8.17 10.87 21.77
C GLY A 151 -6.68 10.66 21.75
N TYR A 152 -6.13 10.05 22.80
CA TYR A 152 -4.70 9.75 22.87
C TYR A 152 -4.22 8.89 21.68
N ILE A 153 -4.91 7.77 21.39
CA ILE A 153 -4.57 6.86 20.28
C ILE A 153 -4.64 7.56 18.92
N SER A 154 -5.67 8.38 18.70
CA SER A 154 -5.91 9.06 17.42
C SER A 154 -4.78 9.99 17.01
N HIS A 155 -4.08 10.62 17.97
CA HIS A 155 -2.90 11.46 17.69
C HIS A 155 -1.73 10.63 17.16
N TRP A 156 -1.53 9.40 17.64
CA TRP A 156 -0.55 8.48 17.06
C TRP A 156 -0.96 8.02 15.66
N PHE A 157 -2.26 7.86 15.41
CA PHE A 157 -2.78 7.46 14.10
C PHE A 157 -2.57 8.53 13.03
N ILE A 158 -2.44 9.82 13.38
CA ILE A 158 -2.06 10.86 12.43
C ILE A 158 -0.78 10.47 11.67
N PHE A 159 0.25 9.98 12.38
CA PHE A 159 1.49 9.52 11.76
C PHE A 159 1.26 8.33 10.81
N ILE A 160 0.35 7.43 11.17
CA ILE A 160 0.02 6.25 10.34
C ILE A 160 -0.73 6.68 9.08
N VAL A 161 -1.65 7.64 9.17
CA VAL A 161 -2.42 8.14 8.01
C VAL A 161 -1.50 8.74 6.96
N PHE A 162 -0.51 9.54 7.37
CA PHE A 162 0.48 10.07 6.43
C PHE A 162 1.37 8.97 5.82
N SER A 163 1.60 7.89 6.55
CA SER A 163 2.32 6.73 6.03
C SER A 163 1.59 6.09 4.83
N PHE A 164 0.24 6.08 4.84
CA PHE A 164 -0.57 5.49 3.75
C PHE A 164 -0.32 6.13 2.39
N ILE A 165 0.02 7.42 2.35
CA ILE A 165 0.36 8.13 1.11
C ILE A 165 1.49 7.38 0.39
N ILE A 166 2.58 7.13 1.12
CA ILE A 166 3.76 6.44 0.57
C ILE A 166 3.45 4.97 0.37
N SER A 167 2.80 4.33 1.34
CA SER A 167 2.47 2.90 1.26
C SER A 167 1.71 2.58 -0.01
N PHE A 168 0.64 3.29 -0.34
CA PHE A 168 -0.17 2.95 -1.51
C PHE A 168 0.52 3.35 -2.80
N THR A 169 1.07 4.56 -2.86
CA THR A 169 1.56 5.10 -4.13
C THR A 169 2.86 4.43 -4.56
N CYS A 170 3.82 4.20 -3.65
CA CYS A 170 5.05 3.47 -3.96
C CYS A 170 4.74 2.00 -4.28
N GLN A 171 3.80 1.37 -3.56
CA GLN A 171 3.41 0.00 -3.86
C GLN A 171 2.81 -0.12 -5.27
N MET A 172 1.87 0.74 -5.65
CA MET A 172 1.26 0.74 -6.99
C MET A 172 2.30 1.05 -8.08
N PHE A 173 3.21 1.99 -7.83
CA PHE A 173 4.33 2.29 -8.74
C PHE A 173 5.25 1.09 -8.94
N LEU A 174 5.62 0.37 -7.88
CA LEU A 174 6.49 -0.81 -7.94
C LEU A 174 5.74 -2.03 -8.54
N GLN A 175 4.46 -2.19 -8.22
CA GLN A 175 3.58 -3.26 -8.73
C GLN A 175 3.40 -3.17 -10.23
N ALA A 176 3.17 -1.98 -10.78
CA ALA A 176 3.07 -1.75 -12.22
C ALA A 176 4.34 -2.17 -12.99
N GLN A 177 5.48 -2.25 -12.30
CA GLN A 177 6.79 -2.66 -12.85
C GLN A 177 7.16 -4.11 -12.49
N SER A 178 6.24 -4.88 -11.89
CA SER A 178 6.47 -6.23 -11.38
C SER A 178 7.57 -6.34 -10.32
N LYS A 179 7.87 -5.26 -9.57
CA LYS A 179 8.88 -5.22 -8.50
C LYS A 179 8.31 -5.55 -7.13
N ASN A 180 7.47 -6.58 -7.05
CA ASN A 180 6.70 -6.88 -5.83
C ASN A 180 7.52 -7.50 -4.71
N MET A 181 8.64 -8.16 -5.06
CA MET A 181 9.51 -8.81 -4.08
C MET A 181 10.09 -7.82 -3.07
N ILE A 182 10.47 -6.60 -3.50
CA ILE A 182 10.99 -5.60 -2.56
C ILE A 182 9.92 -5.16 -1.54
N ILE A 183 8.66 -5.05 -1.97
CA ILE A 183 7.53 -4.72 -1.10
C ILE A 183 7.36 -5.83 -0.05
N ALA A 184 7.37 -7.09 -0.49
CA ALA A 184 7.20 -8.23 0.39
C ALA A 184 8.35 -8.38 1.40
N TYR A 185 9.61 -8.20 0.98
CA TYR A 185 10.75 -8.26 1.90
C TYR A 185 10.70 -7.17 2.96
N LEU A 186 10.36 -5.93 2.56
CA LEU A 186 10.20 -4.83 3.50
C LEU A 186 9.03 -5.06 4.47
N ALA A 187 7.92 -5.64 3.99
CA ALA A 187 6.80 -6.02 4.83
C ALA A 187 7.15 -7.16 5.80
N ALA A 188 7.95 -8.14 5.37
CA ALA A 188 8.43 -9.24 6.22
C ALA A 188 9.36 -8.73 7.32
N PHE A 189 10.31 -7.86 6.94
CA PHE A 189 11.22 -7.22 7.89
C PHE A 189 10.45 -6.39 8.92
N SER A 190 9.50 -5.57 8.46
CA SER A 190 8.71 -4.70 9.33
C SER A 190 7.88 -5.48 10.34
N ILE A 191 7.15 -6.52 9.92
CA ILE A 191 6.34 -7.32 10.87
C ILE A 191 7.21 -8.05 11.88
N GLY A 192 8.39 -8.55 11.49
CA GLY A 192 9.35 -9.15 12.42
C GLY A 192 9.82 -8.16 13.50
N ILE A 193 10.21 -6.95 13.08
CA ILE A 193 10.58 -5.87 14.00
C ILE A 193 9.39 -5.46 14.88
N HIS A 194 8.18 -5.39 14.32
CA HIS A 194 6.99 -5.02 15.05
C HIS A 194 6.65 -6.03 16.16
N ILE A 195 6.73 -7.34 15.89
CA ILE A 195 6.51 -8.38 16.91
C ILE A 195 7.52 -8.21 18.05
N PHE A 196 8.80 -8.06 17.71
CA PHE A 196 9.88 -7.89 18.69
C PHE A 196 9.70 -6.62 19.53
N LEU A 197 9.48 -5.47 18.89
CA LEU A 197 9.30 -4.19 19.58
C LEU A 197 8.02 -4.15 20.39
N SER A 198 6.92 -4.72 19.90
CA SER A 198 5.67 -4.78 20.66
C SER A 198 5.86 -5.60 21.94
N TRP A 199 6.54 -6.75 21.87
CA TRP A 199 6.91 -7.51 23.07
C TRP A 199 7.83 -6.71 24.00
N LEU A 200 8.92 -6.14 23.46
CA LEU A 200 9.93 -5.45 24.25
C LEU A 200 9.34 -4.24 24.98
N LEU A 201 8.63 -3.37 24.25
CA LEU A 201 8.13 -2.10 24.77
C LEU A 201 6.94 -2.28 25.70
N THR A 202 6.06 -3.25 25.45
CA THR A 202 4.85 -3.43 26.26
C THR A 202 5.05 -4.39 27.43
N MET A 203 5.72 -5.54 27.20
CA MET A 203 5.82 -6.60 28.21
C MET A 203 7.09 -6.52 29.02
N LYS A 204 8.22 -6.13 28.40
CA LYS A 204 9.52 -6.14 29.10
C LYS A 204 9.90 -4.80 29.73
N LEU A 205 9.63 -3.70 29.01
CA LEU A 205 9.90 -2.34 29.46
C LEU A 205 8.68 -1.64 30.06
N GLU A 206 7.49 -2.25 29.93
CA GLU A 206 6.24 -1.76 30.54
C GLU A 206 5.89 -0.31 30.16
N PHE A 207 6.22 0.13 28.95
CA PHE A 207 5.87 1.46 28.43
C PHE A 207 4.37 1.60 28.06
N GLY A 208 3.57 0.58 28.36
CA GLY A 208 2.13 0.56 28.18
C GLY A 208 1.70 0.94 26.76
N LEU A 209 0.65 1.75 26.67
CA LEU A 209 -0.01 2.08 25.40
C LEU A 209 0.90 2.87 24.47
N ALA A 210 1.75 3.75 25.00
CA ALA A 210 2.73 4.50 24.22
C ALA A 210 3.73 3.56 23.53
N GLY A 211 4.23 2.54 24.24
CA GLY A 211 5.13 1.53 23.68
C GLY A 211 4.50 0.73 22.53
N ALA A 212 3.25 0.31 22.71
CA ALA A 212 2.51 -0.38 21.65
C ALA A 212 2.34 0.49 20.40
N LEU A 213 1.83 1.71 20.56
CA LEU A 213 1.57 2.64 19.45
C LEU A 213 2.85 3.06 18.73
N PHE A 214 3.96 3.24 19.46
CA PHE A 214 5.26 3.52 18.85
C PHE A 214 5.71 2.37 17.94
N SER A 215 5.61 1.12 18.42
CA SER A 215 5.89 -0.07 17.62
C SER A 215 5.00 -0.12 16.36
N THR A 216 3.70 0.20 16.50
CA THR A 216 2.76 0.25 15.38
C THR A 216 3.15 1.31 14.35
N VAL A 217 3.45 2.55 14.78
CA VAL A 217 3.86 3.64 13.88
C VAL A 217 5.13 3.26 13.12
N LEU A 218 6.13 2.69 13.79
CA LEU A 218 7.34 2.21 13.12
C LEU A 218 7.03 1.11 12.10
N ALA A 219 6.13 0.17 12.42
CA ALA A 219 5.76 -0.91 11.50
C ALA A 219 5.14 -0.39 10.19
N TYR A 220 4.40 0.71 10.24
CA TYR A 220 3.85 1.36 9.05
C TYR A 220 4.91 2.16 8.28
N TRP A 221 5.85 2.81 8.96
CA TRP A 221 6.85 3.66 8.31
C TRP A 221 8.08 2.91 7.78
N LEU A 222 8.51 1.82 8.41
CA LEU A 222 9.70 1.06 7.99
C LEU A 222 9.62 0.59 6.52
N PRO A 223 8.52 -0.03 6.05
CA PRO A 223 8.39 -0.38 4.63
C PRO A 223 8.37 0.83 3.71
N ASN A 224 7.83 1.97 4.17
CA ASN A 224 7.70 3.18 3.37
C ASN A 224 9.05 3.85 3.14
N VAL A 225 9.87 3.96 4.19
CA VAL A 225 11.24 4.47 4.07
C VAL A 225 12.05 3.56 3.15
N GLY A 226 11.97 2.24 3.32
CA GLY A 226 12.63 1.28 2.44
C GLY A 226 12.21 1.41 0.97
N GLN A 227 10.90 1.59 0.71
CA GLN A 227 10.38 1.78 -0.64
C GLN A 227 10.84 3.11 -1.26
N ILE A 228 10.81 4.22 -0.51
CA ILE A 228 11.33 5.52 -0.99
C ILE A 228 12.80 5.39 -1.35
N LEU A 229 13.62 4.81 -0.46
CA LEU A 229 15.04 4.61 -0.72
C LEU A 229 15.25 3.72 -1.95
N PHE A 230 14.51 2.64 -2.09
CA PHE A 230 14.61 1.77 -3.27
C PHE A 230 14.25 2.52 -4.57
N VAL A 231 13.18 3.31 -4.57
CA VAL A 231 12.75 4.08 -5.74
C VAL A 231 13.77 5.17 -6.10
N THR A 232 14.24 5.93 -5.10
CA THR A 232 15.06 7.13 -5.30
C THR A 232 16.56 6.84 -5.45
N CYS A 233 17.08 5.79 -4.80
CA CYS A 233 18.50 5.43 -4.83
C CYS A 233 18.86 4.41 -5.93
N GLY A 234 18.09 4.37 -7.02
CA GLY A 234 18.46 3.64 -8.23
C GLY A 234 17.86 2.25 -8.41
N GLY A 235 16.92 1.82 -7.55
CA GLY A 235 16.11 0.63 -7.82
C GLY A 235 15.13 0.81 -8.98
N CYS A 236 14.84 2.05 -9.39
CA CYS A 236 13.88 2.40 -10.46
C CYS A 236 14.42 3.43 -11.46
N LYS A 237 15.66 3.26 -11.98
CA LYS A 237 16.34 4.26 -12.83
C LYS A 237 15.59 4.67 -14.09
N ASP A 238 14.79 3.78 -14.69
CA ASP A 238 14.08 4.07 -15.94
C ASP A 238 12.77 4.83 -15.71
N THR A 239 12.14 4.63 -14.55
CA THR A 239 10.81 5.12 -14.22
C THR A 239 10.84 6.28 -13.22
N TRP A 240 11.92 6.40 -12.45
CA TRP A 240 12.20 7.52 -11.55
C TRP A 240 13.42 8.30 -12.02
N LYS A 241 13.20 9.53 -12.49
CA LYS A 241 14.24 10.47 -12.95
C LYS A 241 14.48 11.62 -11.97
N GLY A 242 13.99 11.50 -10.74
CA GLY A 242 14.04 12.55 -9.72
C GLY A 242 12.77 13.40 -9.66
N PHE A 243 12.81 14.40 -8.77
CA PHE A 243 11.72 15.35 -8.60
C PHE A 243 11.56 16.24 -9.85
N SER A 244 10.32 16.53 -10.22
CA SER A 244 10.00 17.26 -11.44
C SER A 244 8.90 18.29 -11.21
N MET A 245 9.07 19.50 -11.76
CA MET A 245 8.03 20.52 -11.75
C MET A 245 6.77 20.13 -12.53
N LEU A 246 6.86 19.11 -13.41
CA LEU A 246 5.67 18.53 -14.06
C LEU A 246 4.69 17.89 -13.08
N ALA A 247 5.13 17.58 -11.86
CA ALA A 247 4.26 17.08 -10.80
C ALA A 247 3.22 18.12 -10.34
N PHE A 248 3.43 19.42 -10.58
CA PHE A 248 2.48 20.47 -10.22
C PHE A 248 1.54 20.86 -11.36
N LYS A 249 1.76 20.31 -12.56
CA LYS A 249 0.88 20.53 -13.72
C LYS A 249 -0.24 19.49 -13.75
N ASP A 250 -1.41 19.90 -14.25
CA ASP A 250 -2.56 19.04 -14.50
C ASP A 250 -3.03 18.24 -13.27
N LEU A 251 -2.94 18.85 -12.08
CA LEU A 251 -3.42 18.22 -10.84
C LEU A 251 -4.94 18.06 -10.79
N CYS A 252 -5.70 19.01 -11.35
CA CYS A 252 -7.17 18.99 -11.30
C CYS A 252 -7.78 17.73 -11.96
N PRO A 253 -7.35 17.30 -13.17
CA PRO A 253 -7.76 16.01 -13.74
C PRO A 253 -7.48 14.82 -12.84
N ILE A 254 -6.31 14.78 -12.17
CA ILE A 254 -5.94 13.69 -11.27
C ILE A 254 -6.78 13.71 -10.01
N VAL A 255 -7.05 14.88 -9.44
CA VAL A 255 -7.97 15.02 -8.30
C VAL A 255 -9.35 14.47 -8.67
N LYS A 256 -9.89 14.83 -9.84
CA LYS A 256 -11.19 14.33 -10.29
C LYS A 256 -11.19 12.80 -10.46
N LEU A 257 -10.13 12.25 -11.06
CA LEU A 257 -9.98 10.81 -11.23
C LEU A 257 -9.85 10.10 -9.87
N SER A 258 -9.00 10.59 -8.98
CA SER A 258 -8.82 10.06 -7.63
C SER A 258 -10.11 10.11 -6.81
N ILE A 259 -10.91 11.18 -6.91
CA ILE A 259 -12.21 11.25 -6.23
C ILE A 259 -13.16 10.18 -6.79
N SER A 260 -13.23 10.04 -8.13
CA SER A 260 -14.08 9.02 -8.76
C SER A 260 -13.67 7.60 -8.36
N SER A 261 -12.38 7.31 -8.35
CA SER A 261 -11.83 6.04 -7.87
C SER A 261 -12.07 5.82 -6.37
N GLY A 262 -11.99 6.91 -5.59
CA GLY A 262 -12.33 6.95 -4.17
C GLY A 262 -13.74 6.47 -3.89
N VAL A 263 -14.72 7.02 -4.63
CA VAL A 263 -16.13 6.64 -4.50
C VAL A 263 -16.39 5.21 -4.97
N MET A 264 -15.64 4.70 -5.95
CA MET A 264 -15.86 3.35 -6.49
C MET A 264 -15.40 2.23 -5.54
N LEU A 265 -14.33 2.47 -4.78
CA LEU A 265 -13.73 1.46 -3.88
C LEU A 265 -14.28 1.52 -2.45
N TRP A 266 -15.20 2.43 -2.17
CA TRP A 266 -15.81 2.64 -0.87
C TRP A 266 -17.27 2.19 -0.84
#